data_AF-X0V8M4-F1
#
_entry.id   AF-X0V8M4-F1
#
_cell.length_a   1.000
_cell.length_b   1.000
_cell.length_c   1.000
_cell.angle_alpha   90.00
_cell.angle_beta   90.00
_cell.angle_gamma   90.00
#
_symmetry.space_group_name_H-M   'P 1'
#
loop_
_entity.id
_entity.type
_entity.pdbx_description
1 polymer ?
#
loop_
_entity_poly.entity_id
_entity_poly.type
_entity_poly.pdbx_seq_one_letter_code
_entity_poly.pdbx_strand_id
1 'polypeptide(L)'
;MEQVPRPWACRRFWEYDGGAPAVSMGSVLGLKVLHGIVPVYEDGSAHFTVPTDRNIYFEALDENFMEIQRQRTYVNYRPGEKRSCIGCHELRQLAPANKPIMALKYPPSKPAPQPGDVTAARVIHYPTDVQPILDKHCIRCHSGRTPEARLDLTGELTEVFCRSYENILRRDLVVTLDEGSDFEGTKPVPPRTVGSHASKLITQLCKGRKDVKLSQEEMIKLTTWVDSNAQYYGSWYGRRSLEYKDHPDFR
;
A
#
# COMPACT_ATOMS: atom_id res chain seq x y z
N MET A 1 0.39 2.84 8.72
CA MET A 1 1.34 2.92 7.58
C MET A 1 2.36 4.02 7.82
N GLU A 2 3.50 4.00 7.14
CA GLU A 2 4.51 5.07 7.12
C GLU A 2 4.79 5.51 5.68
N GLN A 3 5.05 6.81 5.47
CA GLN A 3 5.57 7.34 4.22
C GLN A 3 7.05 7.71 4.35
N VAL A 4 7.92 6.87 3.77
CA VAL A 4 9.37 7.05 3.79
C VAL A 4 9.77 7.95 2.61
N PRO A 5 10.27 9.18 2.87
CA PRO A 5 10.71 10.07 1.81
C PRO A 5 11.96 9.50 1.14
N ARG A 6 12.15 9.85 -0.13
CA ARG A 6 13.35 9.46 -0.86
C ARG A 6 14.61 10.06 -0.22
N PRO A 7 15.56 9.25 0.28
CA PRO A 7 16.80 9.77 0.87
C PRO A 7 17.66 10.45 -0.19
N TRP A 8 18.35 11.53 0.16
CA TRP A 8 19.26 12.19 -0.78
C TRP A 8 20.38 11.24 -1.30
N ALA A 9 20.79 10.28 -0.48
CA ALA A 9 21.82 9.31 -0.82
C ALA A 9 21.45 8.42 -2.03
N CYS A 10 20.16 8.18 -2.33
CA CYS A 10 19.75 7.27 -3.41
C CYS A 10 20.19 7.72 -4.82
N ARG A 11 20.48 9.02 -5.03
CA ARG A 11 20.90 9.58 -6.32
C ARG A 11 22.42 9.70 -6.48
N ARG A 12 23.20 9.53 -5.41
CA ARG A 12 24.59 10.00 -5.37
C ARG A 12 25.66 8.99 -5.76
N PHE A 13 25.33 7.71 -5.96
CA PHE A 13 26.34 6.66 -6.16
C PHE A 13 26.33 6.02 -7.55
N TRP A 14 25.40 6.38 -8.45
CA TRP A 14 25.35 5.84 -9.81
C TRP A 14 25.39 6.94 -10.88
N GLU A 15 26.14 6.71 -11.95
CA GLU A 15 26.04 7.51 -13.17
C GLU A 15 24.66 7.25 -13.82
N TYR A 16 23.85 8.31 -13.87
CA TYR A 16 22.61 8.45 -14.65
C TYR A 16 21.63 7.25 -14.66
N ASP A 17 20.96 7.00 -13.53
CA ASP A 17 19.90 5.97 -13.40
C ASP A 17 18.50 6.49 -13.83
N GLY A 18 18.42 7.19 -14.96
CA GLY A 18 17.13 7.54 -15.61
C GLY A 18 16.06 8.18 -14.70
N GLY A 19 16.24 9.43 -14.28
CA GLY A 19 15.21 10.16 -13.52
C GLY A 19 15.13 9.77 -12.03
N ALA A 20 14.04 10.15 -11.34
CA ALA A 20 13.87 9.77 -9.92
C ALA A 20 13.82 8.24 -9.79
N PRO A 21 14.47 7.62 -8.76
CA PRO A 21 14.38 6.17 -8.57
C PRO A 21 12.91 5.79 -8.47
N ALA A 22 12.44 5.07 -9.48
CA ALA A 22 11.04 4.73 -9.58
C ALA A 22 10.74 3.67 -8.53
N VAL A 23 9.83 3.96 -7.60
CA VAL A 23 9.29 2.95 -6.67
C VAL A 23 7.93 2.43 -7.12
N SER A 24 7.34 3.06 -8.13
CA SER A 24 6.02 2.76 -8.70
C SER A 24 5.93 3.29 -10.14
N MET A 25 5.11 2.66 -10.99
CA MET A 25 4.71 3.18 -12.31
C MET A 25 3.51 4.11 -12.11
N GLY A 26 3.73 5.18 -11.38
CA GLY A 26 2.71 6.09 -10.93
C GLY A 26 3.32 7.11 -9.99
N SER A 27 2.53 8.11 -9.66
CA SER A 27 2.99 9.25 -8.90
C SER A 27 2.89 9.00 -7.39
N VAL A 28 3.66 8.03 -6.90
CA VAL A 28 3.86 7.80 -5.45
C VAL A 28 4.94 8.76 -4.95
N LEU A 29 4.60 9.64 -4.00
CA LEU A 29 5.53 10.62 -3.41
C LEU A 29 6.51 10.01 -2.42
N GLY A 30 6.16 8.88 -1.82
CA GLY A 30 6.97 8.27 -0.78
C GLY A 30 6.72 6.78 -0.66
N LEU A 31 7.77 6.04 -0.33
CA LEU A 31 7.70 4.59 -0.15
C LEU A 31 6.79 4.28 1.04
N LYS A 32 5.83 3.37 0.87
CA LYS A 32 4.90 2.97 1.92
C LYS A 32 5.44 1.77 2.69
N VAL A 33 5.38 1.85 4.02
CA VAL A 33 5.75 0.77 4.94
C VAL A 33 4.54 0.45 5.83
N LEU A 34 4.17 -0.82 5.91
CA LEU A 34 3.18 -1.30 6.86
C LEU A 34 3.83 -1.42 8.23
N HIS A 35 3.16 -0.91 9.26
CA HIS A 35 3.58 -1.06 10.66
C HIS A 35 2.74 -2.06 11.44
N GLY A 36 1.68 -2.58 10.82
CA GLY A 36 0.75 -3.56 11.39
C GLY A 36 -0.67 -3.01 11.46
N ILE A 37 -1.55 -3.85 12.01
CA ILE A 37 -2.96 -3.58 12.23
C ILE A 37 -3.26 -3.46 13.73
N VAL A 38 -4.31 -2.71 14.07
CA VAL A 38 -4.76 -2.49 15.44
C VAL A 38 -6.29 -2.64 15.48
N PRO A 39 -6.85 -3.14 16.58
CA PRO A 39 -8.30 -3.33 16.68
C PRO A 39 -9.02 -1.97 16.76
N VAL A 40 -10.22 -1.94 16.19
CA VAL A 40 -11.20 -0.87 16.39
C VAL A 40 -12.33 -1.46 17.24
N TYR A 41 -12.71 -0.75 18.30
CA TYR A 41 -13.79 -1.16 19.20
C TYR A 41 -15.16 -0.91 18.56
N GLU A 42 -16.21 -1.53 19.10
CA GLU A 42 -17.59 -1.43 18.56
C GLU A 42 -18.12 0.00 18.47
N ASP A 43 -17.64 0.91 19.32
CA ASP A 43 -17.99 2.34 19.29
C ASP A 43 -17.20 3.16 18.26
N GLY A 44 -16.38 2.50 17.43
CA GLY A 44 -15.50 3.10 16.42
C GLY A 44 -14.19 3.67 16.98
N SER A 45 -13.93 3.52 18.28
CA SER A 45 -12.73 4.06 18.90
C SER A 45 -11.53 3.13 18.76
N ALA A 46 -10.32 3.69 18.78
CA ALA A 46 -9.07 2.96 18.78
C ALA A 46 -8.04 3.62 19.70
N HIS A 47 -7.23 2.83 20.38
CA HIS A 47 -6.17 3.27 21.29
C HIS A 47 -4.96 2.37 21.13
N PHE A 48 -3.87 2.91 20.59
CA PHE A 48 -2.71 2.14 20.20
C PHE A 48 -1.41 2.95 20.20
N THR A 49 -0.28 2.26 20.21
CA THR A 49 1.05 2.86 20.09
C THR A 49 1.48 2.96 18.63
N VAL A 50 2.27 3.97 18.31
CA VAL A 50 2.86 4.18 16.98
C VAL A 50 4.37 4.37 17.08
N PRO A 51 5.13 4.12 15.99
CA PRO A 51 6.54 4.48 15.92
C PRO A 51 6.74 5.99 16.10
N THR A 52 7.81 6.36 16.81
CA THR A 52 8.20 7.76 17.03
C THR A 52 9.14 8.23 15.94
N ASP A 53 9.16 9.54 15.68
CA ASP A 53 10.06 10.18 14.70
C ASP A 53 9.91 9.61 13.28
N ARG A 54 8.71 9.13 12.94
CA ARG A 54 8.31 8.59 11.62
C ARG A 54 7.14 9.37 11.03
N ASN A 55 6.99 9.32 9.71
CA ASN A 55 5.86 9.91 8.97
C ASN A 55 4.69 8.92 8.94
N ILE A 56 3.95 8.82 10.03
CA ILE A 56 2.88 7.82 10.18
C ILE A 56 1.56 8.35 9.61
N TYR A 57 0.82 7.49 8.91
CA TYR A 57 -0.55 7.74 8.51
C TYR A 57 -1.42 6.50 8.74
N PHE A 58 -2.73 6.70 8.84
CA PHE A 58 -3.68 5.67 9.21
C PHE A 58 -4.64 5.34 8.07
N GLU A 59 -5.08 4.08 8.03
CA GLU A 59 -6.07 3.54 7.11
C GLU A 59 -7.14 2.87 7.97
N ALA A 60 -8.39 3.29 7.83
CA ALA A 60 -9.51 2.57 8.40
C ALA A 60 -9.82 1.38 7.49
N LEU A 61 -9.90 0.18 8.05
CA LEU A 61 -10.10 -1.05 7.31
C LEU A 61 -11.48 -1.65 7.61
N ASP A 62 -12.05 -2.37 6.64
CA ASP A 62 -13.24 -3.20 6.84
C ASP A 62 -12.88 -4.60 7.37
N GLU A 63 -13.89 -5.46 7.56
CA GLU A 63 -13.73 -6.82 8.05
C GLU A 63 -12.89 -7.73 7.12
N ASN A 64 -12.69 -7.32 5.86
CA ASN A 64 -11.90 -8.01 4.87
C ASN A 64 -10.49 -7.41 4.74
N PHE A 65 -10.10 -6.51 5.64
CA PHE A 65 -8.84 -5.77 5.61
C PHE A 65 -8.68 -4.91 4.34
N MET A 66 -9.79 -4.44 3.76
CA MET A 66 -9.78 -3.45 2.67
C MET A 66 -9.90 -2.04 3.25
N GLU A 67 -9.14 -1.11 2.70
CA GLU A 67 -9.23 0.29 3.09
C GLU A 67 -10.60 0.89 2.78
N ILE A 68 -11.25 1.40 3.83
CA ILE A 68 -12.42 2.28 3.74
C ILE A 68 -11.99 3.71 3.47
N GLN A 69 -11.01 4.21 4.22
CA GLN A 69 -10.48 5.56 4.08
C GLN A 69 -9.09 5.69 4.71
N ARG A 70 -8.18 6.33 3.99
CA ARG A 70 -6.84 6.71 4.49
C ARG A 70 -6.71 8.19 4.81
N GLN A 71 -5.82 8.47 5.75
CA GLN A 71 -5.29 9.80 5.96
C GLN A 71 -4.35 10.15 4.79
N ARG A 72 -4.67 11.20 4.03
CA ARG A 72 -3.86 11.69 2.88
C ARG A 72 -2.69 12.60 3.27
N THR A 73 -2.37 12.63 4.56
CA THR A 73 -1.22 13.35 5.14
C THR A 73 -0.64 12.46 6.25
N TYR A 74 0.56 12.78 6.72
CA TYR A 74 1.18 12.07 7.83
C TYR A 74 1.20 12.90 9.10
N VAL A 75 1.34 12.22 10.22
CA VAL A 75 1.56 12.77 11.54
C VAL A 75 2.87 12.21 12.09
N ASN A 76 3.56 13.04 12.88
CA ASN A 76 4.77 12.65 13.59
C ASN A 76 4.51 12.70 15.09
N TYR A 77 5.16 11.79 15.81
CA TYR A 77 5.07 11.66 17.26
C TYR A 77 6.47 11.66 17.86
N ARG A 78 6.66 12.38 18.97
CA ARG A 78 7.87 12.28 19.80
C ARG A 78 7.77 11.14 20.82
N PRO A 79 8.89 10.61 21.33
CA PRO A 79 8.88 9.65 22.43
C PRO A 79 8.05 10.15 23.63
N GLY A 80 7.08 9.33 24.04
CA GLY A 80 6.17 9.65 25.15
C GLY A 80 5.00 10.58 24.81
N GLU A 81 4.93 11.14 23.59
CA GLU A 81 3.81 11.97 23.15
C GLU A 81 2.51 11.16 23.09
N LYS A 82 1.42 11.75 23.57
CA LYS A 82 0.06 11.22 23.44
C LYS A 82 -0.77 12.23 22.66
N ARG A 83 -1.49 11.75 21.64
CA ARG A 83 -2.44 12.57 20.86
C ARG A 83 -3.75 11.83 20.75
N SER A 84 -4.84 12.58 20.73
CA SER A 84 -6.18 12.08 20.41
C SER A 84 -6.73 12.82 19.19
N CYS A 85 -7.55 12.13 18.42
CA CYS A 85 -8.35 12.70 17.34
C CYS A 85 -9.81 12.32 17.57
N ILE A 86 -10.73 13.19 17.17
CA ILE A 86 -12.18 12.99 17.39
C ILE A 86 -12.86 12.21 16.26
N GLY A 87 -12.11 11.90 15.20
CA GLY A 87 -12.56 11.12 14.04
C GLY A 87 -11.53 11.16 12.90
N CYS A 88 -11.79 10.40 11.84
CA CYS A 88 -10.94 10.32 10.66
C CYS A 88 -11.22 11.51 9.74
N HIS A 89 -10.37 12.55 9.81
CA HIS A 89 -10.48 13.80 9.03
C HIS A 89 -11.54 14.82 9.54
N GLU A 90 -11.79 14.84 10.85
CA GLU A 90 -12.62 15.86 11.49
C GLU A 90 -11.92 17.22 11.62
N LEU A 91 -12.70 18.30 11.72
CA LEU A 91 -12.17 19.66 11.90
C LEU A 91 -11.50 19.80 13.26
N ARG A 92 -10.27 20.35 13.28
CA ARG A 92 -9.45 20.50 14.49
C ARG A 92 -10.07 21.44 15.54
N GLN A 93 -10.98 22.32 15.11
CA GLN A 93 -11.68 23.28 15.96
C GLN A 93 -12.89 22.67 16.68
N LEU A 94 -13.29 21.44 16.34
CA LEU A 94 -14.43 20.78 16.97
C LEU A 94 -14.01 20.16 18.30
N ALA A 95 -14.84 20.35 19.31
CA ALA A 95 -14.70 19.63 20.57
C ALA A 95 -15.17 18.17 20.40
N PRO A 96 -14.54 17.20 21.09
CA PRO A 96 -15.05 15.84 21.13
C PRO A 96 -16.46 15.80 21.73
N ALA A 97 -17.29 14.89 21.25
CA ALA A 97 -18.54 14.56 21.92
C ALA A 97 -18.25 14.06 23.35
N ASN A 98 -19.02 14.54 24.32
CA ASN A 98 -18.91 14.10 25.72
C ASN A 98 -19.56 12.73 25.91
N LYS A 99 -18.89 11.68 25.42
CA LYS A 99 -19.32 10.28 25.55
C LYS A 99 -18.16 9.40 26.03
N PRO A 100 -18.43 8.34 26.80
CA PRO A 100 -17.39 7.38 27.17
C PRO A 100 -16.82 6.71 25.92
N ILE A 101 -15.49 6.62 25.84
CA ILE A 101 -14.75 6.03 24.72
C ILE A 101 -14.25 4.65 25.15
N MET A 102 -14.68 3.60 24.46
CA MET A 102 -14.40 2.21 24.83
C MET A 102 -12.91 1.90 24.83
N ALA A 103 -12.18 2.38 23.83
CA ALA A 103 -10.74 2.13 23.71
C ALA A 103 -9.91 2.69 24.88
N LEU A 104 -10.41 3.72 25.59
CA LEU A 104 -9.72 4.29 26.75
C LEU A 104 -9.88 3.46 28.03
N LYS A 105 -10.76 2.45 28.03
CA LYS A 105 -10.90 1.49 29.13
C LYS A 105 -9.76 0.46 29.15
N TYR A 106 -8.97 0.39 28.09
CA TYR A 106 -7.92 -0.61 27.90
C TYR A 106 -6.56 0.05 27.64
N PRO A 107 -5.45 -0.64 27.96
CA PRO A 107 -4.11 -0.21 27.56
C PRO A 107 -4.00 -0.04 26.03
N PRO A 108 -3.09 0.82 25.54
CA PRO A 108 -2.89 0.98 24.11
C PRO A 108 -2.44 -0.33 23.48
N SER A 109 -3.11 -0.72 22.39
CA SER A 109 -2.72 -1.88 21.59
C SER A 109 -1.38 -1.64 20.88
N LYS A 110 -0.57 -2.69 20.76
CA LYS A 110 0.61 -2.66 19.87
C LYS A 110 0.19 -3.12 18.47
N PRO A 111 0.71 -2.50 17.39
CA PRO A 111 0.47 -3.00 16.03
C PRO A 111 0.84 -4.48 15.89
N ALA A 112 -0.08 -5.27 15.35
CA ALA A 112 0.06 -6.70 15.12
C ALA A 112 0.25 -7.01 13.62
N PRO A 113 0.82 -8.16 13.25
CA PRO A 113 0.84 -8.62 11.86
C PRO A 113 -0.56 -8.75 11.29
N GLN A 114 -0.69 -8.47 9.99
CA GLN A 114 -1.87 -8.90 9.23
C GLN A 114 -1.90 -10.44 9.15
N PRO A 115 -3.07 -11.06 8.96
CA PRO A 115 -3.14 -12.49 8.65
C PRO A 115 -2.23 -12.86 7.48
N GLY A 116 -1.34 -13.83 7.69
CA GLY A 116 -0.34 -14.28 6.72
C GLY A 116 1.02 -13.57 6.80
N ASP A 117 1.15 -12.48 7.56
CA ASP A 117 2.43 -11.82 7.81
C ASP A 117 3.15 -12.41 9.03
N VAL A 118 4.47 -12.54 8.92
CA VAL A 118 5.32 -13.01 10.02
C VAL A 118 5.56 -11.90 11.05
N THR A 119 5.67 -10.65 10.60
CA THR A 119 5.96 -9.48 11.43
C THR A 119 4.94 -8.37 11.21
N ALA A 120 4.69 -7.56 12.25
CA ALA A 120 3.80 -6.41 12.15
C ALA A 120 4.29 -5.39 11.12
N ALA A 121 5.59 -5.07 11.19
CA ALA A 121 6.20 -4.14 10.26
C ALA A 121 6.82 -4.86 9.06
N ARG A 122 6.53 -4.38 7.86
CA ARG A 122 7.15 -4.83 6.61
C ARG A 122 7.03 -3.79 5.51
N VAL A 123 7.94 -3.85 4.54
CA VAL A 123 7.84 -3.07 3.30
C VAL A 123 6.85 -3.75 2.36
N ILE A 124 6.15 -2.94 1.55
CA ILE A 124 5.33 -3.47 0.45
C ILE A 124 6.22 -3.63 -0.77
N HIS A 125 6.27 -4.84 -1.33
CA HIS A 125 7.13 -5.13 -2.46
C HIS A 125 6.44 -6.09 -3.43
N TYR A 126 6.08 -5.57 -4.61
CA TYR A 126 5.26 -6.28 -5.60
C TYR A 126 5.81 -7.67 -6.01
N PRO A 127 7.12 -7.84 -6.29
CA PRO A 127 7.68 -9.14 -6.66
C PRO A 127 7.54 -10.22 -5.58
N THR A 128 7.41 -9.85 -4.30
CA THR A 128 7.26 -10.81 -3.19
C THR A 128 5.82 -10.92 -2.69
N ASP A 129 5.05 -9.84 -2.80
CA ASP A 129 3.71 -9.77 -2.22
C ASP A 129 2.62 -10.16 -3.22
N VAL A 130 2.78 -9.80 -4.50
CA VAL A 130 1.72 -9.89 -5.52
C VAL A 130 2.07 -10.89 -6.60
N GLN A 131 3.26 -10.77 -7.21
CA GLN A 131 3.62 -11.61 -8.34
C GLN A 131 3.50 -13.12 -8.06
N PRO A 132 3.93 -13.65 -6.89
CA PRO A 132 3.79 -15.07 -6.60
C PRO A 132 2.33 -15.56 -6.57
N ILE A 133 1.39 -14.68 -6.20
CA ILE A 133 -0.04 -14.98 -6.21
C ILE A 133 -0.52 -15.06 -7.66
N LEU A 134 -0.10 -14.13 -8.52
CA LEU A 134 -0.43 -14.15 -9.95
C LEU A 134 0.17 -15.36 -10.66
N ASP A 135 1.42 -15.74 -10.33
CA ASP A 135 2.09 -16.90 -10.89
C ASP A 135 1.38 -18.20 -10.53
N LYS A 136 0.90 -18.30 -9.29
CA LYS A 136 0.18 -19.48 -8.81
C LYS A 136 -1.22 -19.61 -9.43
N HIS A 137 -1.92 -18.49 -9.58
CA HIS A 137 -3.37 -18.53 -9.80
C HIS A 137 -3.84 -17.96 -11.14
N CYS A 138 -3.04 -17.11 -11.79
CA CYS A 138 -3.51 -16.27 -12.90
C CYS A 138 -2.81 -16.55 -14.22
N ILE A 139 -1.50 -16.78 -14.22
CA ILE A 139 -0.72 -16.87 -15.47
C ILE A 139 -1.12 -18.02 -16.38
N ARG A 140 -1.77 -19.08 -15.86
CA ARG A 140 -2.28 -20.19 -16.69
C ARG A 140 -3.21 -19.71 -17.81
N CYS A 141 -4.01 -18.68 -17.53
CA CYS A 141 -4.93 -18.07 -18.49
C CYS A 141 -4.40 -16.72 -19.01
N HIS A 142 -3.64 -16.01 -18.20
CA HIS A 142 -3.15 -14.66 -18.45
C HIS A 142 -1.66 -14.64 -18.83
N SER A 143 -1.24 -15.50 -19.75
CA SER A 143 0.13 -15.51 -20.31
C SER A 143 0.15 -16.03 -21.75
N GLY A 144 1.34 -16.06 -22.36
CA GLY A 144 1.55 -16.62 -23.68
C GLY A 144 1.17 -15.67 -24.82
N ARG A 145 1.02 -16.21 -26.03
CA ARG A 145 0.79 -15.40 -27.26
C ARG A 145 -0.60 -14.77 -27.32
N THR A 146 -1.60 -15.41 -26.70
CA THR A 146 -3.01 -14.98 -26.73
C THR A 146 -3.62 -15.06 -25.33
N PRO A 147 -3.18 -14.20 -24.40
CA PRO A 147 -3.67 -14.24 -23.03
C PRO A 147 -5.15 -13.85 -22.95
N GLU A 148 -5.90 -14.46 -22.02
CA GLU A 148 -7.30 -14.11 -21.74
C GLU A 148 -7.43 -12.61 -21.44
N ALA A 149 -8.49 -11.98 -21.95
CA ALA A 149 -8.72 -10.53 -21.87
C ALA A 149 -7.55 -9.67 -22.40
N ARG A 150 -6.69 -10.27 -23.25
CA ARG A 150 -5.42 -9.67 -23.72
C ARG A 150 -4.51 -9.25 -22.56
N LEU A 151 -4.69 -9.79 -21.35
CA LEU A 151 -4.01 -9.35 -20.14
C LEU A 151 -2.88 -10.33 -19.80
N ASP A 152 -1.63 -9.92 -19.98
CA ASP A 152 -0.46 -10.71 -19.59
C ASP A 152 -0.05 -10.35 -18.15
N LEU A 153 -0.08 -11.35 -17.26
CA LEU A 153 0.22 -11.23 -15.84
C LEU A 153 1.52 -11.94 -15.45
N THR A 154 2.40 -12.20 -16.43
CA THR A 154 3.74 -12.75 -16.17
C THR A 154 4.66 -11.75 -15.46
N GLY A 155 5.51 -12.28 -14.57
CA GLY A 155 6.55 -11.51 -13.87
C GLY A 155 7.79 -11.22 -14.72
N GLU A 156 7.71 -11.27 -16.06
CA GLU A 156 8.85 -10.97 -16.92
C GLU A 156 9.28 -9.52 -16.73
N LEU A 157 10.57 -9.32 -16.43
CA LEU A 157 11.14 -7.99 -16.21
C LEU A 157 11.02 -7.14 -17.48
N THR A 158 10.61 -5.90 -17.28
CA THR A 158 10.63 -4.84 -18.29
C THR A 158 11.81 -3.91 -18.01
N GLU A 159 11.81 -2.69 -18.56
CA GLU A 159 12.89 -1.74 -18.33
C GLU A 159 13.10 -1.42 -16.84
N VAL A 160 12.02 -1.19 -16.08
CA VAL A 160 12.08 -0.76 -14.66
C VAL A 160 11.19 -1.61 -13.76
N PHE A 161 10.29 -2.43 -14.28
CA PHE A 161 9.33 -3.19 -13.47
C PHE A 161 9.18 -4.62 -14.00
N CYS A 162 7.97 -5.16 -14.00
CA CYS A 162 7.61 -6.37 -14.73
C CYS A 162 6.28 -6.20 -15.47
N ARG A 163 6.04 -7.10 -16.42
CA ARG A 163 4.93 -7.02 -17.37
C ARG A 163 3.55 -7.00 -16.71
N SER A 164 3.32 -7.85 -15.72
CA SER A 164 2.07 -7.92 -14.95
C SER A 164 1.71 -6.58 -14.30
N TYR A 165 2.67 -5.97 -13.60
CA TYR A 165 2.51 -4.70 -12.92
C TYR A 165 2.18 -3.58 -13.90
N GLU A 166 2.94 -3.50 -14.99
CA GLU A 166 2.71 -2.50 -16.03
C GLU A 166 1.34 -2.66 -16.69
N ASN A 167 0.93 -3.90 -16.98
CA ASN A 167 -0.37 -4.19 -17.58
C ASN A 167 -1.53 -3.87 -16.65
N ILE A 168 -1.39 -4.13 -15.35
CA ILE A 168 -2.43 -3.80 -14.35
C ILE A 168 -2.66 -2.29 -14.29
N LEU A 169 -1.58 -1.51 -14.22
CA LEU A 169 -1.65 -0.06 -14.07
C LEU A 169 -2.00 0.66 -15.38
N ARG A 170 -1.42 0.28 -16.54
CA ARG A 170 -1.77 0.89 -17.84
C ARG A 170 -3.22 0.66 -18.26
N ARG A 171 -3.93 -0.26 -17.59
CA ARG A 171 -5.34 -0.57 -17.85
C ARG A 171 -6.27 -0.06 -16.76
N ASP A 172 -5.76 0.73 -15.82
CA ASP A 172 -6.53 1.29 -14.70
C ASP A 172 -7.33 0.20 -13.95
N LEU A 173 -6.72 -0.98 -13.76
CA LEU A 173 -7.37 -2.06 -13.02
C LEU A 173 -7.32 -1.80 -11.51
N VAL A 174 -6.42 -0.93 -11.06
CA VAL A 174 -6.33 -0.44 -9.68
C VAL A 174 -6.51 1.08 -9.67
N VAL A 175 -7.20 1.59 -8.64
CA VAL A 175 -7.48 3.02 -8.47
C VAL A 175 -6.56 3.57 -7.40
N THR A 176 -5.55 4.32 -7.82
CA THR A 176 -4.55 4.97 -6.94
C THR A 176 -4.76 6.48 -6.91
N LEU A 177 -4.20 7.12 -5.89
CA LEU A 177 -4.07 8.57 -5.84
C LEU A 177 -2.89 9.02 -6.69
N ASP A 178 -3.10 10.11 -7.43
CA ASP A 178 -2.00 10.85 -8.03
C ASP A 178 -1.37 11.74 -6.95
N GLU A 179 -0.24 11.32 -6.39
CA GLU A 179 0.45 12.11 -5.36
C GLU A 179 1.46 13.11 -5.98
N GLY A 180 1.78 12.99 -7.28
CA GLY A 180 2.90 13.70 -7.92
C GLY A 180 2.52 14.89 -8.81
N SER A 181 1.22 15.06 -9.11
CA SER A 181 0.70 16.26 -9.78
C SER A 181 -0.14 17.15 -8.85
N ASP A 182 -0.42 16.69 -7.63
CA ASP A 182 -1.30 17.36 -6.64
C ASP A 182 -0.57 18.48 -5.87
N PHE A 183 -0.01 19.46 -6.59
CA PHE A 183 0.75 20.58 -6.02
C PHE A 183 -0.13 21.68 -5.40
N GLU A 184 -1.43 21.70 -5.72
CA GLU A 184 -2.39 22.72 -5.26
C GLU A 184 -3.04 22.38 -3.92
N GLY A 185 -2.67 21.24 -3.34
CA GLY A 185 -3.24 20.77 -2.09
C GLY A 185 -4.35 19.76 -2.31
N THR A 186 -4.22 18.70 -1.56
CA THR A 186 -5.01 17.50 -1.71
C THR A 186 -6.41 17.62 -1.13
N LYS A 187 -7.44 17.58 -1.98
CA LYS A 187 -8.84 17.53 -1.52
C LYS A 187 -9.15 16.18 -0.84
N PRO A 188 -9.91 16.16 0.26
CA PRO A 188 -10.43 14.93 0.82
C PRO A 188 -11.26 14.18 -0.24
N VAL A 189 -11.06 12.87 -0.33
CA VAL A 189 -11.87 12.01 -1.19
C VAL A 189 -12.87 11.23 -0.33
N PRO A 190 -14.09 10.95 -0.81
CA PRO A 190 -15.06 10.18 -0.05
C PRO A 190 -14.57 8.75 0.25
N PRO A 191 -15.07 8.11 1.33
CA PRO A 191 -14.75 6.72 1.64
C PRO A 191 -14.98 5.78 0.45
N ARG A 192 -14.14 4.74 0.31
CA ARG A 192 -14.24 3.68 -0.71
C ARG A 192 -14.14 4.14 -2.17
N THR A 193 -13.67 5.36 -2.43
CA THR A 193 -13.51 5.90 -3.81
C THR A 193 -12.13 5.68 -4.41
N VAL A 194 -11.18 5.19 -3.62
CA VAL A 194 -9.82 4.82 -4.03
C VAL A 194 -9.45 3.47 -3.42
N GLY A 195 -8.30 2.91 -3.79
CA GLY A 195 -7.80 1.66 -3.22
C GLY A 195 -8.64 0.46 -3.61
N SER A 196 -8.70 -0.53 -2.73
CA SER A 196 -9.22 -1.86 -2.99
C SER A 196 -10.69 -1.86 -3.39
N HIS A 197 -11.54 -1.11 -2.68
CA HIS A 197 -12.96 -1.05 -3.00
C HIS A 197 -13.26 -0.43 -4.37
N ALA A 198 -12.46 0.53 -4.83
CA ALA A 198 -12.64 1.18 -6.12
C ALA A 198 -11.99 0.41 -7.29
N SER A 199 -11.11 -0.55 -6.99
CA SER A 199 -10.29 -1.24 -7.98
C SER A 199 -11.03 -2.38 -8.66
N LYS A 200 -11.06 -2.35 -10.00
CA LYS A 200 -11.67 -3.40 -10.83
C LYS A 200 -10.99 -4.75 -10.62
N LEU A 201 -9.67 -4.77 -10.41
CA LEU A 201 -8.91 -5.98 -10.10
C LEU A 201 -9.48 -6.68 -8.87
N ILE A 202 -9.55 -5.97 -7.74
CA ILE A 202 -10.08 -6.51 -6.47
C ILE A 202 -11.54 -6.94 -6.63
N THR A 203 -12.37 -6.14 -7.30
CA THR A 203 -13.76 -6.50 -7.59
C THR A 203 -13.88 -7.85 -8.32
N GLN A 204 -13.03 -8.11 -9.31
CA GLN A 204 -13.03 -9.38 -10.05
C GLN A 204 -12.50 -10.54 -9.19
N LEU A 205 -11.48 -10.30 -8.37
CA LEU A 205 -10.96 -11.31 -7.46
C LEU A 205 -12.00 -11.74 -6.41
N CYS A 206 -12.78 -10.78 -5.86
CA CYS A 206 -13.87 -11.06 -4.93
C CYS A 206 -15.03 -11.85 -5.57
N LYS A 207 -15.32 -11.63 -6.86
CA LYS A 207 -16.30 -12.44 -7.60
C LYS A 207 -15.83 -13.89 -7.77
N GLY A 208 -14.52 -14.09 -7.82
CA GLY A 208 -13.89 -15.39 -7.99
C GLY A 208 -14.18 -16.04 -9.35
N ARG A 209 -13.56 -17.19 -9.59
CA ARG A 209 -13.88 -18.10 -10.71
C ARG A 209 -13.82 -19.53 -10.20
N LYS A 210 -14.56 -20.46 -10.84
CA LYS A 210 -14.73 -21.85 -10.36
C LYS A 210 -13.42 -22.55 -10.01
N ASP A 211 -12.36 -22.32 -10.77
CA ASP A 211 -11.10 -23.08 -10.68
C ASP A 211 -9.97 -22.34 -9.96
N VAL A 212 -10.25 -21.18 -9.35
CA VAL A 212 -9.25 -20.38 -8.63
C VAL A 212 -9.88 -19.86 -7.33
N LYS A 213 -9.29 -20.26 -6.21
CA LYS A 213 -9.67 -19.78 -4.88
C LYS A 213 -8.45 -19.24 -4.18
N LEU A 214 -8.44 -17.92 -3.96
CA LEU A 214 -7.43 -17.27 -3.14
C LEU A 214 -7.66 -17.58 -1.67
N SER A 215 -6.58 -17.75 -0.91
CA SER A 215 -6.66 -17.73 0.54
C SER A 215 -6.96 -16.31 1.04
N GLN A 216 -7.40 -16.20 2.30
CA GLN A 216 -7.60 -14.89 2.91
C GLN A 216 -6.29 -14.09 2.97
N GLU A 217 -5.18 -14.75 3.29
CA GLU A 217 -3.85 -14.13 3.34
C GLU A 217 -3.39 -13.61 1.97
N GLU A 218 -3.65 -14.37 0.89
CA GLU A 218 -3.36 -13.94 -0.49
C GLU A 218 -4.21 -12.71 -0.85
N MET A 219 -5.50 -12.70 -0.48
CA MET A 219 -6.37 -11.56 -0.71
C MET A 219 -5.88 -10.32 0.06
N ILE A 220 -5.49 -10.46 1.32
CA ILE A 220 -4.98 -9.36 2.16
C ILE A 220 -3.70 -8.76 1.60
N LYS A 221 -2.79 -9.58 1.07
CA LYS A 221 -1.57 -9.06 0.40
C LYS A 221 -1.91 -8.23 -0.82
N LEU A 222 -2.87 -8.68 -1.62
CA LEU A 222 -3.34 -7.97 -2.81
C LEU A 222 -4.02 -6.65 -2.45
N THR A 223 -4.92 -6.65 -1.46
CA THR A 223 -5.62 -5.42 -1.02
C THR A 223 -4.63 -4.45 -0.39
N THR A 224 -3.75 -4.91 0.50
CA THR A 224 -2.72 -4.07 1.12
C THR A 224 -1.78 -3.45 0.08
N TRP A 225 -1.44 -4.18 -0.98
CA TRP A 225 -0.66 -3.61 -2.09
C TRP A 225 -1.42 -2.50 -2.82
N VAL A 226 -2.67 -2.73 -3.20
CA VAL A 226 -3.51 -1.72 -3.84
C VAL A 226 -3.70 -0.50 -2.92
N ASP A 227 -4.00 -0.76 -1.65
CA ASP A 227 -4.19 0.25 -0.60
C ASP A 227 -2.88 0.98 -0.26
N SER A 228 -1.71 0.41 -0.55
CA SER A 228 -0.43 1.13 -0.46
C SER A 228 -0.12 2.04 -1.66
N ASN A 229 -1.12 2.36 -2.49
CA ASN A 229 -0.97 3.12 -3.73
C ASN A 229 -0.16 2.36 -4.80
N ALA A 230 -0.35 1.04 -4.86
CA ALA A 230 0.24 0.13 -5.85
C ALA A 230 1.76 0.28 -6.02
N GLN A 231 2.50 0.39 -4.91
CA GLN A 231 3.97 0.43 -4.92
C GLN A 231 4.56 -0.84 -5.54
N TYR A 232 5.64 -0.69 -6.33
CA TYR A 232 6.40 -1.82 -6.85
C TYR A 232 7.57 -2.19 -5.94
N TYR A 233 8.45 -1.24 -5.66
CA TYR A 233 9.69 -1.47 -4.95
C TYR A 233 9.57 -1.14 -3.45
N GLY A 234 9.98 -2.09 -2.61
CA GLY A 234 10.07 -1.90 -1.16
C GLY A 234 11.34 -1.20 -0.69
N SER A 235 12.13 -0.59 -1.59
CA SER A 235 13.36 0.15 -1.24
C SER A 235 13.66 1.24 -2.25
N TRP A 236 14.23 2.36 -1.77
CA TRP A 236 14.81 3.41 -2.59
C TRP A 236 16.18 3.07 -3.19
N TYR A 237 16.81 2.00 -2.72
CA TYR A 237 18.16 1.60 -3.10
C TYR A 237 18.15 0.46 -4.11
N GLY A 238 19.11 0.50 -5.03
CA GLY A 238 19.32 -0.49 -6.09
C GLY A 238 19.13 0.10 -7.48
N ARG A 239 19.87 -0.42 -8.46
CA ARG A 239 19.71 -0.10 -9.88
C ARG A 239 18.46 -0.80 -10.39
N ARG A 240 17.57 -0.05 -11.05
CA ARG A 240 16.26 -0.57 -11.49
C ARG A 240 16.20 -0.84 -12.99
N SER A 241 17.00 -0.13 -13.77
CA SER A 241 17.07 -0.33 -15.22
C SER A 241 17.59 -1.73 -15.57
N LEU A 242 16.87 -2.43 -16.43
CA LEU A 242 17.19 -3.78 -16.91
C LEU A 242 18.56 -3.84 -17.60
N GLU A 243 19.08 -2.71 -18.09
CA GLU A 243 20.44 -2.62 -18.64
C GLU A 243 21.52 -3.02 -17.62
N TYR A 244 21.22 -2.87 -16.33
CA TYR A 244 22.13 -3.20 -15.24
C TYR A 244 21.86 -4.58 -14.62
N LYS A 245 21.07 -5.46 -15.25
CA LYS A 245 20.68 -6.76 -14.69
C LYS A 245 21.82 -7.63 -14.14
N ASP A 246 23.02 -7.47 -14.69
CA ASP A 246 24.21 -8.24 -14.31
C ASP A 246 25.05 -7.52 -13.22
N HIS A 247 24.63 -6.33 -12.78
CA HIS A 247 25.28 -5.56 -11.73
C HIS A 247 24.85 -6.06 -10.32
N PRO A 248 25.77 -6.14 -9.33
CA PRO A 248 25.45 -6.65 -7.99
C PRO A 248 24.36 -5.85 -7.25
N ASP A 249 24.22 -4.57 -7.59
CA ASP A 249 23.18 -3.68 -7.04
C ASP A 249 21.89 -3.62 -7.85
N PHE A 250 21.71 -4.45 -8.88
CA PHE A 250 20.42 -4.57 -9.57
C PHE A 250 19.36 -5.13 -8.63
N ARG A 251 18.15 -4.56 -8.68
CA ARG A 251 17.06 -4.90 -7.77
C ARG A 251 15.69 -4.75 -8.42
#